data_AF-A0A3L7YLG8-F1
#
_entry.id   AF-A0A3L7YLG8-F1
#
_cell.length_a   1.000
_cell.length_b   1.000
_cell.length_c   1.000
_cell.angle_alpha   90.00
_cell.angle_beta   90.00
_cell.angle_gamma   90.00
#
_symmetry.space_group_name_H-M   'P 1'
#
loop_
_entity.id
_entity.type
_entity.pdbx_description
1 polymer ?
#
loop_
_entity_poly.entity_id
_entity_poly.type
_entity_poly.pdbx_seq_one_letter_code
_entity_poly.pdbx_strand_id
1 'polypeptide(L)'
;MVIRQLDPLAIKAIETDPDDIERRRWYLYRPTNDGANTLDGEWIPAAEVDHFAINRVSNARRGCSDMAPILPWLIRYEEWLLDRVRINRSKGAFLYDVTVTGGRRADLERLRREYEAYTPEPGSILVHNEVESWRAVQPNIGADDVRDDGRALRLMIATGAGRARAFSPRAGTRTA
;
A
#
# COMPACT_ATOMS: atom_id res chain seq x y z
N MET A 1 -44.20 4.77 -9.77
CA MET A 1 -42.91 4.81 -10.49
C MET A 1 -41.92 3.96 -9.72
N VAL A 2 -41.29 2.97 -10.35
CA VAL A 2 -40.31 2.08 -9.71
C VAL A 2 -38.93 2.50 -10.19
N ILE A 3 -38.08 2.99 -9.29
CA ILE A 3 -36.70 3.34 -9.59
C ILE A 3 -35.84 2.08 -9.43
N ARG A 4 -35.02 1.77 -10.42
CA ARG A 4 -34.07 0.65 -10.39
C ARG A 4 -32.65 1.20 -10.33
N GLN A 5 -31.80 0.58 -9.52
CA GLN A 5 -30.38 0.93 -9.48
C GLN A 5 -29.67 0.31 -10.68
N LEU A 6 -28.92 1.15 -11.41
CA LEU A 6 -28.00 0.72 -12.45
C LEU A 6 -26.60 0.68 -11.87
N ASP A 7 -25.83 -0.37 -12.17
CA ASP A 7 -24.42 -0.42 -11.80
C ASP A 7 -23.62 0.61 -12.61
N PRO A 8 -22.92 1.57 -11.97
CA PRO A 8 -22.08 2.54 -12.66
C PRO A 8 -20.96 1.91 -13.50
N LEU A 9 -20.49 0.71 -13.15
CA LEU A 9 -19.46 -0.03 -13.92
C LEU A 9 -20.00 -0.61 -15.23
N ALA A 10 -21.31 -0.87 -15.30
CA ALA A 10 -21.96 -1.33 -16.51
C ALA A 10 -22.15 -0.20 -17.53
N ILE A 11 -22.20 1.06 -17.10
CA ILE A 11 -22.23 2.21 -18.01
C ILE A 11 -20.84 2.40 -18.62
N LYS A 12 -20.71 2.21 -19.94
CA LYS A 12 -19.42 2.33 -20.66
C LYS A 12 -19.20 3.70 -21.26
N ALA A 13 -20.23 4.29 -21.84
CA ALA A 13 -20.17 5.61 -22.46
C ALA A 13 -21.35 6.49 -22.05
N ILE A 14 -21.10 7.81 -22.03
CA ILE A 14 -22.13 8.84 -21.86
C ILE A 14 -21.97 9.76 -23.06
N GLU A 15 -23.01 9.84 -23.88
CA GLU A 15 -23.08 10.75 -25.01
C GLU A 15 -23.73 12.05 -24.55
N THR A 16 -23.06 13.16 -24.83
CA THR A 16 -23.50 14.51 -24.49
C THR A 16 -23.63 15.31 -25.77
N ASP A 17 -24.37 16.41 -25.70
CA ASP A 17 -24.39 17.39 -26.77
C ASP A 17 -22.96 17.89 -27.07
N PRO A 18 -22.56 18.03 -28.35
CA PRO A 18 -21.25 18.58 -28.72
C PRO A 18 -21.05 20.02 -28.22
N ASP A 19 -22.12 20.81 -28.14
CA ASP A 19 -22.04 22.23 -27.72
C ASP A 19 -22.27 22.42 -26.21
N ASP A 20 -22.84 21.41 -25.54
CA ASP A 20 -23.17 21.45 -24.11
C ASP A 20 -22.97 20.07 -23.44
N ILE A 21 -21.84 19.93 -22.73
CA ILE A 21 -21.50 18.69 -22.01
C ILE A 21 -22.45 18.40 -20.83
N GLU A 22 -23.21 19.37 -20.36
CA GLU A 22 -24.20 19.18 -19.30
C GLU A 22 -25.49 18.54 -19.82
N ARG A 23 -25.76 18.68 -21.12
CA ARG A 23 -26.88 18.03 -21.80
C ARG A 23 -26.49 16.63 -22.21
N ARG A 24 -26.84 15.65 -21.37
CA ARG A 24 -26.67 14.22 -21.68
C ARG A 24 -27.81 13.78 -22.60
N ARG A 25 -27.48 12.97 -23.60
CA ARG A 25 -28.44 12.42 -24.57
C ARG A 25 -28.66 10.94 -24.33
N TRP A 26 -27.57 10.18 -24.17
CA TRP A 26 -27.64 8.73 -24.10
C TRP A 26 -26.60 8.14 -23.13
N TYR A 27 -26.96 7.01 -22.53
CA TYR A 27 -26.08 6.17 -21.71
C TYR A 27 -25.92 4.81 -22.35
N LEU A 28 -24.69 4.37 -22.58
CA LEU A 28 -24.40 3.01 -23.07
C LEU A 28 -24.28 2.05 -21.89
N TYR A 29 -25.29 1.22 -21.69
CA TYR A 29 -25.33 0.19 -20.66
C TYR A 29 -24.85 -1.15 -21.22
N ARG A 30 -23.83 -1.72 -20.58
CA ARG A 30 -23.30 -3.05 -20.88
C ARG A 30 -23.05 -3.81 -19.57
N PRO A 31 -23.98 -4.68 -19.15
CA PRO A 31 -23.79 -5.49 -17.95
C PRO A 31 -22.61 -6.44 -18.15
N THR A 32 -21.84 -6.68 -17.08
CA THR A 32 -20.68 -7.59 -17.12
C THR A 32 -21.09 -9.06 -16.86
N ASN A 33 -22.28 -9.29 -16.30
CA ASN A 33 -22.68 -10.59 -15.75
C ASN A 33 -23.55 -11.47 -16.67
N ASP A 34 -23.98 -10.97 -17.83
CA ASP A 34 -24.66 -11.84 -18.78
C ASP A 34 -23.57 -12.64 -19.51
N GLY A 35 -23.54 -13.97 -19.32
CA GLY A 35 -22.61 -14.87 -19.99
C GLY A 35 -22.68 -14.85 -21.53
N ALA A 36 -23.56 -14.02 -22.10
CA ALA A 36 -23.47 -13.55 -23.47
C ALA A 36 -22.52 -12.35 -23.51
N ASN A 37 -21.41 -12.51 -24.23
CA ASN A 37 -20.48 -11.45 -24.59
C ASN A 37 -21.19 -10.44 -25.53
N THR A 38 -22.21 -9.75 -25.02
CA THR A 38 -23.01 -8.77 -25.73
C THR A 38 -22.14 -7.53 -25.87
N LEU A 39 -21.30 -7.56 -26.91
CA LEU A 39 -20.47 -6.42 -27.34
C LEU A 39 -21.35 -5.21 -27.65
N ASP A 40 -22.57 -5.47 -28.10
CA ASP A 40 -23.57 -4.45 -28.43
C ASP A 40 -24.32 -4.04 -27.17
N GLY A 41 -23.79 -3.05 -26.46
CA GLY A 41 -24.47 -2.47 -25.30
C GLY A 41 -25.79 -1.82 -25.68
N GLU A 42 -26.69 -1.68 -24.71
CA GLU A 42 -27.98 -1.02 -24.87
C GLU A 42 -27.83 0.49 -24.65
N TRP A 43 -28.37 1.30 -25.56
CA TRP A 43 -28.43 2.75 -25.40
C TRP A 43 -29.73 3.15 -24.69
N ILE A 44 -29.59 3.71 -23.49
CA ILE A 44 -30.71 4.20 -22.69
C ILE A 44 -30.79 5.72 -22.86
N PRO A 45 -31.96 6.30 -23.19
CA PRO A 45 -32.11 7.74 -23.30
C PRO A 45 -31.91 8.42 -21.94
N ALA A 46 -31.27 9.59 -21.94
CA ALA A 46 -30.95 10.31 -20.69
C ALA A 46 -32.19 10.74 -19.89
N ALA A 47 -33.36 10.84 -20.51
CA ALA A 47 -34.62 11.16 -19.84
C ALA A 47 -35.10 10.04 -18.89
N GLU A 48 -34.59 8.81 -19.05
CA GLU A 48 -34.96 7.65 -18.23
C GLU A 48 -33.95 7.39 -17.08
N VAL A 49 -32.87 8.18 -17.00
CA VAL A 49 -31.76 7.94 -16.06
C VAL A 49 -31.49 9.17 -15.20
N ASP A 50 -31.77 9.05 -13.91
CA ASP A 50 -31.30 10.01 -12.90
C ASP A 50 -29.82 9.76 -12.57
N HIS A 51 -28.92 10.55 -13.17
CA HIS A 51 -27.48 10.41 -12.96
C HIS A 51 -26.96 11.34 -11.86
N PHE A 52 -26.56 10.75 -10.73
CA PHE A 52 -25.90 11.43 -9.63
C PHE A 52 -24.38 11.38 -9.78
N ALA A 53 -23.77 12.52 -10.10
CA ALA A 53 -22.31 12.66 -10.24
C ALA A 53 -21.72 13.47 -9.08
N ILE A 54 -20.91 12.83 -8.25
CA ILE A 54 -20.22 13.44 -7.10
C ILE A 54 -18.90 14.08 -7.57
N ASN A 55 -18.51 15.22 -7.00
CA ASN A 55 -17.25 15.94 -7.30
C ASN A 55 -16.97 16.10 -8.81
N ARG A 56 -18.00 16.41 -9.59
CA ARG A 56 -17.90 16.59 -11.05
C ARG A 56 -17.54 18.03 -11.38
N VAL A 57 -16.44 18.23 -12.12
CA VAL A 57 -16.11 19.52 -12.74
C VAL A 57 -16.99 19.78 -13.96
N SER A 58 -17.17 21.04 -14.36
CA SER A 58 -18.10 21.44 -15.44
C SER A 58 -17.82 20.74 -16.77
N ASN A 59 -16.57 20.42 -17.07
CA ASN A 59 -16.14 19.74 -18.29
C ASN A 59 -16.04 18.20 -18.16
N ALA A 60 -16.50 17.61 -17.06
CA ALA A 60 -16.50 16.16 -16.88
C ALA A 60 -17.88 15.54 -17.12
N ARG A 61 -17.89 14.39 -17.82
CA ARG A 61 -19.09 13.57 -18.04
C ARG A 61 -19.46 12.69 -16.84
N ARG A 62 -18.47 12.29 -16.03
CA ARG A 62 -18.63 11.45 -14.83
C ARG A 62 -18.19 12.20 -13.58
N GLY A 63 -18.73 11.78 -12.43
CA GLY A 63 -18.23 12.21 -11.14
C GLY A 63 -16.82 11.69 -10.84
N CYS A 64 -16.13 12.35 -9.92
CA CYS A 64 -14.86 11.91 -9.36
C CYS A 64 -15.11 11.26 -7.99
N SER A 65 -14.46 10.12 -7.73
CA SER A 65 -14.61 9.43 -6.44
C SER A 65 -14.04 10.27 -5.30
N ASP A 66 -14.72 10.29 -4.15
CA ASP A 66 -14.19 10.85 -2.89
C ASP A 66 -12.89 10.17 -2.46
N MET A 67 -12.64 8.94 -2.92
CA MET A 67 -11.41 8.21 -2.65
C MET A 67 -10.24 8.58 -3.58
N ALA A 68 -10.51 9.26 -4.70
CA ALA A 68 -9.47 9.64 -5.65
C ALA A 68 -8.32 10.46 -5.01
N PRO A 69 -8.57 11.49 -4.17
CA PRO A 69 -7.48 12.26 -3.56
C PRO A 69 -6.70 11.50 -2.47
N ILE A 70 -7.29 10.50 -1.82
CA ILE A 70 -6.61 9.70 -0.77
C ILE A 70 -5.82 8.53 -1.33
N LEU A 71 -6.12 8.06 -2.54
CA LEU A 71 -5.52 6.87 -3.13
C LEU A 71 -3.98 6.93 -3.17
N PRO A 72 -3.33 8.05 -3.56
CA PRO A 72 -1.86 8.13 -3.52
C PRO A 72 -1.26 8.01 -2.12
N TRP A 73 -2.02 8.36 -1.07
CA TRP A 73 -1.58 8.24 0.33
C TRP A 73 -1.80 6.84 0.88
N LEU A 74 -2.86 6.15 0.44
CA LEU A 74 -3.11 4.75 0.75
C LEU A 74 -1.99 3.86 0.20
N ILE A 75 -1.60 4.07 -1.06
CA ILE A 75 -0.51 3.33 -1.71
C ILE A 75 0.80 3.56 -0.94
N ARG A 76 1.14 4.82 -0.62
CA ARG A 76 2.33 5.14 0.18
C ARG A 76 2.32 4.49 1.56
N TYR A 77 1.14 4.38 2.18
CA TYR A 77 1.01 3.75 3.49
C TYR A 77 1.23 2.23 3.39
N GLU A 78 0.73 1.58 2.34
CA GLU A 78 1.00 0.17 2.06
C GLU A 78 2.50 -0.08 1.82
N GLU A 79 3.12 0.70 0.94
CA GLU A 79 4.56 0.62 0.65
C GLU A 79 5.39 0.80 1.92
N TRP A 80 5.04 1.78 2.76
CA TRP A 80 5.70 2.02 4.03
C TRP A 80 5.58 0.82 4.99
N LEU A 81 4.41 0.17 5.07
CA LEU A 81 4.23 -1.05 5.88
C LEU A 81 5.09 -2.21 5.35
N LEU A 82 5.17 -2.39 4.03
CA LEU A 82 6.01 -3.42 3.41
C LEU A 82 7.49 -3.17 3.71
N ASP A 83 7.94 -1.92 3.65
CA ASP A 83 9.32 -1.55 3.99
C ASP A 83 9.64 -1.80 5.46
N ARG A 84 8.66 -1.65 6.37
CA ARG A 84 8.85 -2.04 7.78
C ARG A 84 9.06 -3.54 7.95
N VAL A 85 8.32 -4.36 7.21
CA VAL A 85 8.54 -5.83 7.21
C VAL A 85 9.94 -6.16 6.68
N ARG A 86 10.38 -5.47 5.63
CA ARG A 86 11.73 -5.63 5.07
C ARG A 86 12.81 -5.25 6.07
N ILE A 87 12.70 -4.08 6.71
CA ILE A 87 13.65 -3.64 7.74
C ILE A 87 13.67 -4.62 8.92
N ASN A 88 12.52 -5.08 9.38
CA ASN A 88 12.45 -6.07 10.47
C ASN A 88 13.13 -7.40 10.08
N ARG A 89 12.95 -7.85 8.83
CA ARG A 89 13.66 -9.01 8.30
C ARG A 89 15.17 -8.77 8.24
N SER A 90 15.60 -7.60 7.78
CA SER A 90 17.02 -7.21 7.71
C SER A 90 17.66 -7.05 9.08
N LYS A 91 16.92 -6.60 10.11
CA LYS A 91 17.41 -6.57 11.50
C LYS A 91 17.69 -7.98 12.04
N GLY A 92 16.97 -8.99 11.56
CA GLY A 92 17.25 -10.40 11.87
C GLY A 92 18.39 -11.02 11.06
N ALA A 93 18.92 -10.32 10.05
CA ALA A 93 20.08 -10.78 9.30
C ALA A 93 21.36 -10.37 10.05
N PHE A 94 21.88 -11.28 10.86
CA PHE A 94 23.15 -11.10 11.56
C PHE A 94 24.31 -11.37 10.60
N LEU A 95 25.28 -10.45 10.56
CA LEU A 95 26.56 -10.71 9.94
C LEU A 95 27.52 -11.20 11.02
N TYR A 96 28.26 -12.27 10.74
CA TYR A 96 29.31 -12.74 11.64
C TYR A 96 30.64 -12.18 11.16
N ASP A 97 31.29 -11.41 12.02
CA ASP A 97 32.68 -10.99 11.83
C ASP A 97 33.58 -11.93 12.65
N VAL A 98 34.44 -12.68 11.95
CA VAL A 98 35.33 -13.67 12.54
C VAL A 98 36.76 -13.19 12.40
N THR A 99 37.40 -12.93 13.54
CA THR A 99 38.81 -12.52 13.60
C THR A 99 39.65 -13.69 14.10
N VAL A 100 40.67 -14.09 13.32
CA VAL A 100 41.62 -15.14 13.68
C VAL A 100 43.01 -14.53 13.86
N THR A 101 43.60 -14.64 15.05
CA THR A 101 44.93 -14.09 15.33
C THR A 101 46.04 -15.07 14.91
N GLY A 102 46.97 -14.64 14.04
CA GLY A 102 48.14 -15.44 13.65
C GLY A 102 47.93 -16.45 12.51
N GLY A 103 46.79 -16.41 11.81
CA GLY A 103 46.49 -17.30 10.68
C GLY A 103 47.15 -16.86 9.35
N ARG A 104 47.56 -17.82 8.51
CA ARG A 104 47.97 -17.56 7.11
C ARG A 104 46.73 -17.48 6.20
N ARG A 105 46.82 -16.76 5.08
CA ARG A 105 45.72 -16.61 4.10
C ARG A 105 45.09 -17.95 3.64
N ALA A 106 45.91 -18.97 3.40
CA ALA A 106 45.41 -20.28 2.96
C ALA A 106 44.57 -21.00 4.04
N ASP A 107 44.86 -20.77 5.33
CA ASP A 107 44.08 -21.33 6.43
C ASP A 107 42.74 -20.60 6.60
N LEU A 108 42.72 -19.28 6.37
CA LEU A 108 41.49 -18.47 6.38
C LEU A 108 40.51 -18.87 5.27
N GLU A 109 41.01 -19.18 4.07
CA GLU A 109 40.16 -19.64 2.96
C GLU A 109 39.53 -21.01 3.23
N ARG A 110 40.26 -21.92 3.88
CA ARG A 110 39.73 -23.22 4.32
C ARG A 110 38.64 -23.03 5.36
N LEU A 111 38.92 -22.24 6.40
CA LEU A 111 37.99 -21.95 7.49
C LEU A 111 36.71 -21.27 6.99
N ARG A 112 36.86 -20.33 6.04
CA ARG A 112 35.74 -19.67 5.38
C ARG A 112 34.82 -20.67 4.67
N ARG A 113 35.37 -21.63 3.93
CA ARG A 113 34.56 -22.66 3.25
C ARG A 113 33.81 -23.56 4.23
N GLU A 114 34.43 -23.85 5.38
CA GLU A 114 33.81 -24.64 6.45
C GLU A 114 32.62 -23.90 7.07
N TYR A 115 32.76 -22.60 7.33
CA TYR A 115 31.67 -21.77 7.86
C TYR A 115 30.60 -21.41 6.84
N GLU A 116 30.95 -21.26 5.54
CA GLU A 116 29.96 -21.11 4.47
C GLU A 116 29.10 -22.38 4.34
N ALA A 117 29.67 -23.57 4.62
CA ALA A 117 28.93 -24.83 4.65
C ALA A 117 28.07 -25.01 5.91
N TYR A 118 28.44 -24.39 7.05
CA TYR A 118 27.70 -24.44 8.31
C TYR A 118 27.34 -23.02 8.77
N THR A 119 26.27 -22.46 8.21
CA THR A 119 25.73 -21.17 8.68
C THR A 119 24.99 -21.39 10.01
N PRO A 120 25.41 -20.77 11.13
CA PRO A 120 24.75 -20.95 12.42
C PRO A 120 23.34 -20.36 12.42
N GLU A 121 22.36 -21.17 12.81
CA GLU A 121 20.98 -20.73 12.95
C GLU A 121 20.82 -19.77 14.15
N PRO A 122 19.86 -18.83 14.10
CA PRO A 122 19.56 -17.95 15.22
C PRO A 122 19.29 -18.77 16.50
N GLY A 123 20.11 -18.57 17.54
CA GLY A 123 20.02 -19.31 18.81
C GLY A 123 21.08 -20.40 19.01
N SER A 124 21.99 -20.62 18.05
CA SER A 124 23.14 -21.50 18.23
C SER A 124 24.11 -20.95 19.28
N ILE A 125 24.65 -21.82 20.13
CA ILE A 125 25.68 -21.46 21.10
C ILE A 125 27.04 -21.54 20.40
N LEU A 126 27.73 -20.40 20.28
CA LEU A 126 29.08 -20.31 19.72
C LEU A 126 30.10 -20.34 20.87
N VAL A 127 31.06 -21.26 20.81
CA VAL A 127 32.16 -21.39 21.77
C VAL A 127 33.45 -21.04 21.04
N HIS A 128 34.23 -20.12 21.59
CA HIS A 128 35.44 -19.59 20.94
C HIS A 128 36.67 -19.77 21.83
N ASN A 129 37.87 -19.85 21.23
CA ASN A 129 39.15 -19.95 21.94
C ASN A 129 39.90 -18.60 21.95
N GLU A 130 41.12 -18.55 22.48
CA GLU A 130 41.93 -17.31 22.52
C GLU A 130 42.41 -16.83 21.14
N VAL A 131 42.34 -17.68 20.12
CA VAL A 131 42.82 -17.44 18.74
C VAL A 131 41.70 -16.95 17.83
N GLU A 132 40.44 -17.26 18.15
CA GLU A 132 39.27 -16.99 17.33
C GLU A 132 38.28 -16.11 18.10
N SER A 133 37.92 -14.96 17.54
CA SER A 133 36.90 -14.07 18.09
C SER A 133 35.73 -13.96 17.12
N TRP A 134 34.52 -14.20 17.63
CA TRP A 134 33.28 -14.09 16.87
C TRP A 134 32.48 -12.90 17.37
N ARG A 135 32.12 -11.99 16.46
CA ARG A 135 31.24 -10.87 16.77
C ARG A 135 30.03 -10.89 15.85
N ALA A 136 28.84 -10.96 16.43
CA ALA A 136 27.61 -10.70 15.71
C ALA A 136 27.52 -9.19 15.43
N VAL A 137 27.76 -8.80 14.18
CA VAL A 137 27.57 -7.44 13.70
C VAL A 137 26.12 -7.32 13.27
N GLN A 138 25.32 -6.70 14.13
CA GLN A 138 23.98 -6.26 13.76
C GLN A 138 24.11 -5.01 12.88
N PRO A 139 23.39 -4.93 11.75
CA PRO A 139 23.30 -3.68 11.02
C PRO A 139 22.62 -2.65 11.94
N ASN A 140 23.33 -1.57 12.28
CA ASN A 140 22.80 -0.50 13.13
C ASN A 140 21.80 0.35 12.35
N ILE A 141 20.61 -0.20 12.13
CA ILE A 141 19.50 0.48 11.47
C ILE A 141 18.70 1.18 12.56
N GLY A 142 18.91 2.49 12.73
CA GLY A 142 18.19 3.36 13.67
C GLY A 142 16.72 3.57 13.31
N ALA A 143 15.96 2.48 13.19
CA ALA A 143 14.60 2.42 12.69
C ALA A 143 13.56 2.15 13.79
N ASP A 144 13.87 2.54 15.02
CA ASP A 144 12.99 2.28 16.18
C ASP A 144 11.93 3.37 16.37
N ASP A 145 12.25 4.64 16.06
CA ASP A 145 11.28 5.72 16.11
C ASP A 145 10.73 6.07 14.72
N VAL A 146 9.64 5.39 14.36
CA VAL A 146 8.88 5.64 13.11
C VAL A 146 7.42 6.00 13.40
N ARG A 147 7.12 6.32 14.66
CA ARG A 147 5.75 6.60 15.11
C ARG A 147 5.22 7.86 14.45
N ASP A 148 6.07 8.86 14.30
CA ASP A 148 5.70 10.15 13.75
C ASP A 148 5.50 10.09 12.23
N ASP A 149 6.29 9.29 11.50
CA ASP A 149 6.09 9.03 10.07
C ASP A 149 4.75 8.33 9.80
N GLY A 150 4.47 7.26 10.55
CA GLY A 150 3.20 6.54 10.46
C GLY A 150 2.01 7.42 10.84
N ARG A 151 2.19 8.31 11.83
CA ARG A 151 1.18 9.30 12.21
C ARG A 151 0.94 10.32 11.10
N ALA A 152 2.00 10.80 10.44
CA ALA A 152 1.90 11.76 9.35
C ALA A 152 1.13 11.17 8.15
N LEU A 153 1.47 9.95 7.73
CA LEU A 153 0.77 9.26 6.63
C LEU A 153 -0.72 9.03 6.95
N ARG A 154 -1.04 8.55 8.16
CA ARG A 154 -2.44 8.39 8.60
C ARG A 154 -3.18 9.71 8.69
N LEU A 155 -2.50 10.81 9.04
CA LEU A 155 -3.10 12.14 9.07
C LEU A 155 -3.39 12.65 7.65
N MET A 156 -2.51 12.41 6.68
CA MET A 156 -2.77 12.76 5.27
C MET A 156 -3.98 12.02 4.72
N ILE A 157 -4.10 10.72 5.02
CA ILE A 157 -5.28 9.91 4.64
C ILE A 157 -6.55 10.48 5.29
N ALA A 158 -6.52 10.77 6.60
CA ALA A 158 -7.68 11.32 7.30
C ALA A 158 -8.11 12.69 6.76
N THR A 159 -7.13 13.57 6.51
CA THR A 159 -7.35 14.91 5.95
C THR A 159 -7.96 14.83 4.56
N GLY A 160 -7.43 13.95 3.69
CA GLY A 160 -7.97 13.77 2.34
C GLY A 160 -9.37 13.13 2.32
N ALA A 161 -9.75 12.37 3.35
CA ALA A 161 -11.11 11.84 3.50
C ALA A 161 -12.11 12.88 4.04
N GLY A 162 -11.72 14.15 4.17
CA GLY A 162 -12.54 15.21 4.78
C GLY A 162 -12.78 15.02 6.28
N ARG A 163 -12.15 14.02 6.90
CA ARG A 163 -12.23 13.77 8.34
C ARG A 163 -11.06 14.46 9.04
N ALA A 164 -11.26 15.72 9.43
CA ALA A 164 -10.37 16.35 10.39
C ALA A 164 -10.36 15.50 11.68
N ARG A 165 -9.18 15.04 12.11
CA ARG A 165 -8.99 14.18 13.30
C ARG A 165 -9.56 14.79 14.59
N ALA A 166 -9.94 16.07 14.58
CA ALA A 166 -10.62 16.76 15.68
C ALA A 166 -12.02 16.21 16.03
N PHE A 167 -12.67 15.39 15.17
CA PHE A 167 -14.00 14.83 15.47
C PHE A 167 -13.99 13.43 16.11
N SER A 168 -13.03 13.14 17.00
CA SER A 168 -13.23 12.07 17.99
C SER A 168 -13.20 12.68 19.39
N PRO A 169 -14.37 12.93 20.02
CA PRO A 169 -14.44 13.49 21.37
C PRO A 169 -14.08 12.47 22.47
N ARG A 170 -13.51 11.31 22.12
CA ARG A 170 -13.07 10.29 23.09
C ARG A 170 -11.65 9.82 22.80
N ALA A 171 -10.70 10.71 23.01
CA ALA A 171 -9.32 10.33 23.31
C ALA A 171 -8.73 11.33 24.32
N GLY A 172 -9.45 11.53 25.42
CA GLY A 172 -9.01 12.30 26.59
C GLY A 172 -9.28 11.47 27.83
N THR A 173 -8.21 10.92 28.41
CA THR A 173 -8.02 10.65 29.84
C THR A 173 -9.22 10.13 30.64
N ARG A 174 -9.18 8.83 30.96
CA ARG A 174 -9.82 8.32 32.17
C ARG A 174 -8.86 7.38 32.89
N THR A 175 -7.86 7.99 33.52
CA THR A 175 -7.18 7.43 34.70
C THR A 175 -7.80 8.12 35.90
N ALA A 176 -8.53 7.35 36.70
CA ALA A 176 -8.75 7.61 38.12
C ALA A 176 -7.92 6.57 38.87
#